data_AF-A0A928LIF8-F1
#
_entry.id   AF-A0A928LIF8-F1
#
_cell.length_a   1.000
_cell.length_b   1.000
_cell.length_c   1.000
_cell.angle_alpha   90.00
_cell.angle_beta   90.00
_cell.angle_gamma   90.00
#
_symmetry.space_group_name_H-M   'P 1'
#
loop_
_entity.id
_entity.type
_entity.pdbx_description
1 polymer ?
#
loop_
_entity_poly.entity_id
_entity_poly.type
_entity_poly.pdbx_seq_one_letter_code
_entity_poly.pdbx_strand_id
1 'polypeptide(L)'
;MSKKTNKNSFSKSIKFIISQAMKGSKLHIAMIAAALLLVLLPVVLMGCSGNDEVVDEDKYIESEMDQAYDKDRESLDMEQLGLTILPETEDAGQEYVDNTLFIGDSNTVRTQVYGHTTWDNVVAAVSMGVQHIPSLKMTYFKGYDEPVTVPEAVKIIQPQRIIITYGTNNTIGYSVEDFLKMYKEGLDKIKKAYPYAEIIINSIPPVDKERENQAITMQTIDKMNKALSEMAKEEGYKFLNTAETLKDEKTGFAKKDYTIGDGVHLSKKGMDAMFEYIRTHAYITEDTRPKPLKKVPAREETPTGIITEDPIAVRGSKIKIVFKSSDETLGKVGGEVEQKLKRTITSSAVFPIPDVENGGVFTGWSCDYEGLSSTVEDNITYNVPKVDENVTEIVITCKFEKATVQLIADGKEAKSITLDSGASKQLTATVTPGYKGDKTVTWVSEDSSVAKVDSNGKITAVGGGKTHIVASINDNKIYAVCEVVVKQSLESISISGEGNLKAGASAQLSLNLKPAGAQADVSKASWSSSDASVVSVDEKGKITAHKEGKATITATLNGLSASHNVSVTQPKPLTGISLSGNTELFEGEKTQLTVVYTPVNTTDSKTATWSSSNTDVATVSEGAVIANSAGT
;
A
#
# COMPACT_ATOMS: atom_id res chain seq x y z
N MET A 1 -2.25 -29.56 -24.99
CA MET A 1 -1.03 -29.26 -24.21
C MET A 1 -0.79 -27.75 -24.24
N SER A 2 -1.09 -27.09 -23.12
CA SER A 2 -0.94 -25.64 -22.95
C SER A 2 0.54 -25.28 -22.78
N LYS A 3 1.06 -24.38 -23.62
CA LYS A 3 2.40 -23.78 -23.50
C LYS A 3 2.41 -22.83 -22.30
N LYS A 4 2.78 -23.34 -21.11
CA LYS A 4 3.31 -22.51 -20.03
C LYS A 4 4.66 -21.95 -20.47
N THR A 5 4.66 -20.72 -20.99
CA THR A 5 5.88 -19.97 -21.29
C THR A 5 6.59 -19.60 -19.98
N ASN A 6 7.92 -19.74 -20.03
CA ASN A 6 8.83 -19.85 -18.91
C ASN A 6 9.14 -18.48 -18.24
N LYS A 7 8.15 -17.86 -17.58
CA LYS A 7 8.32 -16.58 -16.84
C LYS A 7 9.45 -16.64 -15.78
N ASN A 8 9.70 -17.83 -15.20
CA ASN A 8 10.74 -18.03 -14.17
C ASN A 8 12.18 -18.03 -14.71
N SER A 9 12.40 -18.40 -15.97
CA SER A 9 13.74 -18.36 -16.58
C SER A 9 14.16 -16.94 -16.94
N PHE A 10 13.22 -16.15 -17.48
CA PHE A 10 13.46 -14.76 -17.87
C PHE A 10 13.80 -13.85 -16.67
N SER A 11 13.08 -14.03 -15.55
CA SER A 11 13.36 -13.33 -14.29
C SER A 11 14.75 -13.65 -13.71
N LYS A 12 15.24 -14.89 -13.86
CA LYS A 12 16.57 -15.31 -13.38
C LYS A 12 17.70 -14.73 -14.23
N SER A 13 17.55 -14.68 -15.56
CA SER A 13 18.55 -14.09 -16.46
C SER A 13 18.70 -12.59 -16.23
N ILE A 14 17.59 -11.86 -16.05
CA ILE A 14 17.61 -10.43 -15.72
C ILE A 14 18.30 -10.17 -14.37
N LYS A 15 17.98 -10.96 -13.33
CA LYS A 15 18.67 -10.87 -12.02
C LYS A 15 20.17 -11.18 -12.13
N PHE A 16 20.56 -12.11 -12.99
CA PHE A 16 21.96 -12.45 -13.23
C PHE A 16 22.73 -11.33 -13.95
N ILE A 17 22.14 -10.70 -14.97
CA ILE A 17 22.74 -9.56 -15.70
C ILE A 17 22.90 -8.36 -14.77
N ILE A 18 21.87 -8.06 -13.98
CA ILE A 18 21.92 -7.03 -12.92
C ILE A 18 23.04 -7.35 -11.92
N SER A 19 23.22 -8.62 -11.53
CA SER A 19 24.29 -9.04 -10.62
C SER A 19 25.71 -8.90 -11.21
N GLN A 20 25.86 -9.01 -12.53
CA GLN A 20 27.14 -8.81 -13.21
C GLN A 20 27.48 -7.32 -13.35
N ALA A 21 26.47 -6.45 -13.55
CA ALA A 21 26.65 -4.99 -13.49
C ALA A 21 27.12 -4.51 -12.10
N MET A 22 26.64 -5.13 -11.01
CA MET A 22 27.10 -4.85 -9.63
C MET A 22 28.60 -5.14 -9.39
N LYS A 23 29.23 -6.01 -10.20
CA LYS A 23 30.67 -6.30 -10.07
C LYS A 23 31.55 -5.27 -10.80
N GLY A 24 31.04 -4.65 -11.87
CA GLY A 24 31.76 -3.63 -12.65
C GLY A 24 31.77 -2.25 -11.99
N SER A 25 30.69 -1.86 -11.29
CA SER A 25 30.58 -0.54 -10.64
C SER A 25 31.46 -0.39 -9.40
N LYS A 26 31.75 -1.49 -8.69
CA LYS A 26 32.68 -1.50 -7.54
C LYS A 26 34.10 -1.05 -7.91
N LEU A 27 34.50 -1.17 -9.18
CA LEU A 27 35.82 -0.72 -9.65
C LEU A 27 35.90 0.80 -9.84
N HIS A 28 34.76 1.50 -10.01
CA HIS A 28 34.72 2.97 -10.11
C HIS A 28 34.53 3.63 -8.73
N ILE A 29 33.85 2.96 -7.79
CA ILE A 29 33.69 3.45 -6.41
C ILE A 29 35.03 3.46 -5.65
N ALA A 30 35.95 2.54 -5.97
CA ALA A 30 37.29 2.51 -5.39
C ALA A 30 38.20 3.69 -5.79
N MET A 31 37.92 4.40 -6.89
CA MET A 31 38.68 5.59 -7.29
C MET A 31 38.09 6.93 -6.79
N ILE A 32 36.83 6.94 -6.32
CA ILE A 32 36.20 8.14 -5.75
C ILE A 32 36.35 8.18 -4.21
N ALA A 33 36.51 7.02 -3.57
CA ALA A 33 36.76 6.92 -2.13
C ALA A 33 38.17 7.35 -1.68
N ALA A 34 39.09 7.66 -2.61
CA ALA A 34 40.46 8.09 -2.30
C ALA A 34 40.62 9.63 -2.13
N ALA A 35 39.55 10.41 -2.24
CA ALA A 35 39.64 11.89 -2.22
C ALA A 35 39.04 12.58 -0.98
N LEU A 36 38.46 11.87 0.00
CA LEU A 36 37.80 12.49 1.16
C LEU A 36 38.09 11.76 2.47
N LEU A 37 39.38 11.63 2.80
CA LEU A 37 39.81 11.14 4.11
C LEU A 37 41.00 11.96 4.60
N LEU A 38 40.71 13.11 5.22
CA LEU A 38 41.58 13.84 6.16
C LEU A 38 40.82 15.06 6.69
N VAL A 39 40.23 14.93 7.89
CA VAL A 39 40.47 15.76 9.09
C VAL A 39 39.44 15.33 10.15
N LEU A 40 39.92 14.73 11.23
CA LEU A 40 39.17 14.47 12.46
C LEU A 40 39.87 15.16 13.63
N LEU A 41 39.04 15.81 14.47
CA LEU A 41 39.13 16.03 15.94
C LEU A 41 40.04 17.15 16.49
N PRO A 42 39.83 17.68 17.75
CA PRO A 42 38.97 17.17 18.85
C PRO A 42 38.17 18.23 19.69
N VAL A 43 37.64 17.76 20.85
CA VAL A 43 37.20 18.44 22.11
C VAL A 43 35.70 18.85 22.14
N VAL A 44 34.84 18.59 23.14
CA VAL A 44 34.96 18.35 24.60
C VAL A 44 33.83 17.42 25.09
N LEU A 45 34.18 16.44 25.92
CA LEU A 45 33.28 15.71 26.83
C LEU A 45 33.39 16.39 28.21
N MET A 46 32.30 16.95 28.74
CA MET A 46 32.11 17.17 30.18
C MET A 46 30.61 17.33 30.46
N GLY A 47 30.09 16.41 31.27
CA GLY A 47 28.66 16.22 31.48
C GLY A 47 28.02 17.17 32.48
N CYS A 48 26.69 17.06 32.56
CA CYS A 48 25.93 17.27 33.78
C CYS A 48 24.72 16.32 33.76
N SER A 49 24.61 15.61 34.87
CA SER A 49 23.51 14.77 35.35
C SER A 49 22.15 15.47 35.29
N GLY A 50 21.11 14.70 34.95
CA GLY A 50 19.71 15.04 35.19
C GLY A 50 18.86 13.78 35.06
N ASN A 51 18.37 13.29 36.19
CA ASN A 51 17.53 12.12 36.43
C ASN A 51 16.66 11.64 35.24
N ASP A 52 16.76 10.34 34.95
CA ASP A 52 15.68 9.58 34.32
C ASP A 52 14.51 9.47 35.31
N GLU A 53 13.68 10.51 35.37
CA GLU A 53 12.29 10.34 35.78
C GLU A 53 11.50 9.95 34.53
N VAL A 54 11.06 8.69 34.52
CA VAL A 54 9.93 8.26 33.69
C VAL A 54 8.75 9.15 34.08
N VAL A 55 8.45 10.16 33.27
CA VAL A 55 7.21 10.91 33.40
C VAL A 55 6.10 9.99 32.90
N ASP A 56 5.40 9.41 33.87
CA ASP A 56 4.14 8.71 33.65
C ASP A 56 3.12 9.74 33.13
N GLU A 57 2.88 9.74 31.81
CA GLU A 57 2.09 10.76 31.10
C GLU A 57 0.58 10.74 31.39
N ASP A 58 0.10 9.86 32.28
CA ASP A 58 -1.31 9.79 32.70
C ASP A 58 -1.54 10.13 34.19
N LYS A 59 -0.63 10.87 34.83
CA LYS A 59 -0.88 11.33 36.20
C LYS A 59 -1.78 12.57 36.21
N TYR A 60 -3.09 12.32 36.12
CA TYR A 60 -4.13 13.31 36.37
C TYR A 60 -3.91 13.97 37.74
N ILE A 61 -3.68 15.28 37.74
CA ILE A 61 -3.65 16.08 38.95
C ILE A 61 -5.10 16.46 39.26
N GLU A 62 -5.71 15.74 40.20
CA GLU A 62 -7.04 16.01 40.72
C GLU A 62 -7.13 17.45 41.23
N SER A 63 -8.15 18.19 40.80
CA SER A 63 -8.32 19.60 41.19
C SER A 63 -8.44 19.72 42.72
N GLU A 64 -7.89 20.79 43.32
CA GLU A 64 -7.98 21.01 44.78
C GLU A 64 -9.44 21.00 45.29
N MET A 65 -10.40 21.37 44.42
CA MET A 65 -11.83 21.35 44.73
C MET A 65 -12.40 19.93 44.79
N ASP A 66 -11.92 19.01 43.94
CA ASP A 66 -12.37 17.61 43.92
C ASP A 66 -11.74 16.80 45.07
N GLN A 67 -10.52 17.15 45.51
CA GLN A 67 -9.89 16.54 46.69
C GLN A 67 -10.67 16.78 48.01
N ALA A 68 -11.44 17.88 48.06
CA ALA A 68 -12.27 18.25 49.21
C ALA A 68 -13.73 17.80 49.09
N TYR A 69 -14.10 17.14 47.99
CA TYR A 69 -15.46 16.66 47.76
C TYR A 69 -15.80 15.51 48.70
N ASP A 70 -16.97 15.63 49.32
CA ASP A 70 -17.55 14.62 50.19
C ASP A 70 -18.95 14.29 49.66
N LYS A 71 -19.09 13.09 49.08
CA LYS A 71 -20.32 12.61 48.45
C LYS A 71 -21.50 12.50 49.43
N ASP A 72 -21.23 12.35 50.72
CA ASP A 72 -22.26 12.10 51.74
C ASP A 72 -22.69 13.40 52.45
N ARG A 73 -21.89 14.49 52.33
CA ARG A 73 -22.12 15.78 52.99
C ARG A 73 -23.49 16.40 52.69
N GLU A 74 -23.95 16.27 51.45
CA GLU A 74 -25.19 16.88 50.96
C GLU A 74 -26.17 15.81 50.48
N SER A 75 -26.11 14.62 51.09
CA SER A 75 -27.08 13.56 50.87
C SER A 75 -28.51 14.05 51.16
N LEU A 76 -29.47 13.55 50.37
CA LEU A 76 -30.88 13.86 50.54
C LEU A 76 -31.41 13.15 51.79
N ASP A 77 -32.08 13.90 52.67
CA ASP A 77 -32.77 13.32 53.82
C ASP A 77 -34.10 12.70 53.35
N MET A 78 -34.05 11.42 53.00
CA MET A 78 -35.19 10.68 52.46
C MET A 78 -36.36 10.62 53.45
N GLU A 79 -36.10 10.60 54.76
CA GLU A 79 -37.14 10.58 55.79
C GLU A 79 -37.83 11.94 55.88
N GLN A 80 -37.06 13.03 55.87
CA GLN A 80 -37.60 14.38 55.84
C GLN A 80 -38.37 14.63 54.54
N LEU A 81 -37.86 14.20 53.38
CA LEU A 81 -38.48 14.48 52.09
C LEU A 81 -39.74 13.62 51.86
N GLY A 82 -39.78 12.41 52.40
CA GLY A 82 -40.95 11.53 52.35
C GLY A 82 -41.50 11.35 50.94
N LEU A 83 -42.82 11.49 50.77
CA LEU A 83 -43.50 11.37 49.46
C LEU A 83 -43.24 12.53 48.48
N THR A 84 -42.37 13.48 48.84
CA THR A 84 -41.89 14.50 47.89
C THR A 84 -41.01 13.86 46.84
N ILE A 85 -40.11 12.96 47.24
CA ILE A 85 -39.33 12.15 46.31
C ILE A 85 -40.24 11.08 45.72
N LEU A 86 -40.22 10.95 44.40
CA LEU A 86 -40.99 9.93 43.72
C LEU A 86 -40.44 8.54 44.04
N PRO A 87 -41.25 7.61 44.54
CA PRO A 87 -40.82 6.25 44.80
C PRO A 87 -40.71 5.46 43.49
N GLU A 88 -40.04 4.32 43.54
CA GLU A 88 -40.03 3.37 42.44
C GLU A 88 -41.45 2.84 42.17
N THR A 89 -41.77 2.70 40.89
CA THR A 89 -43.02 2.20 40.31
C THR A 89 -42.71 1.14 39.27
N GLU A 90 -43.73 0.42 38.80
CA GLU A 90 -43.60 -0.32 37.55
C GLU A 90 -43.21 0.63 36.40
N ASP A 91 -42.50 0.11 35.39
CA ASP A 91 -42.12 0.88 34.20
C ASP A 91 -43.38 1.39 33.48
N ALA A 92 -43.60 2.71 33.52
CA ALA A 92 -44.77 3.36 32.94
C ALA A 92 -44.75 3.43 31.39
N GLY A 93 -43.68 2.94 30.75
CA GLY A 93 -43.58 2.79 29.31
C GLY A 93 -43.41 4.10 28.53
N GLN A 94 -43.29 3.98 27.21
CA GLN A 94 -43.06 5.12 26.32
C GLN A 94 -44.23 6.12 26.32
N GLU A 95 -45.47 5.65 26.53
CA GLU A 95 -46.64 6.52 26.61
C GLU A 95 -46.53 7.55 27.76
N TYR A 96 -45.89 7.19 28.87
CA TYR A 96 -45.61 8.14 29.95
C TYR A 96 -44.65 9.25 29.49
N VAL A 97 -43.63 8.90 28.71
CA VAL A 97 -42.66 9.84 28.14
C VAL A 97 -43.35 10.73 27.10
N ASP A 98 -44.13 10.15 26.19
CA ASP A 98 -44.82 10.86 25.11
C ASP A 98 -45.83 11.88 25.66
N ASN A 99 -46.48 11.58 26.80
CA ASN A 99 -47.43 12.47 27.47
C ASN A 99 -46.78 13.44 28.47
N THR A 100 -45.45 13.48 28.56
CA THR A 100 -44.70 14.35 29.46
C THR A 100 -43.92 15.39 28.66
N LEU A 101 -44.06 16.66 29.02
CA LEU A 101 -43.25 17.74 28.46
C LEU A 101 -41.93 17.85 29.23
N PHE A 102 -40.81 17.77 28.52
CA PHE A 102 -39.48 17.93 29.09
C PHE A 102 -38.99 19.35 28.86
N ILE A 103 -38.65 20.05 29.95
CA ILE A 103 -38.17 21.44 29.91
C ILE A 103 -36.76 21.49 30.50
N GLY A 104 -35.82 22.11 29.79
CA GLY A 104 -34.45 22.21 30.31
C GLY A 104 -33.43 22.81 29.37
N ASP A 105 -32.19 22.40 29.56
CA ASP A 105 -31.01 22.93 28.90
C ASP A 105 -30.46 22.01 27.79
N SER A 106 -29.15 22.06 27.54
CA SER A 106 -28.47 21.23 26.54
C SER A 106 -28.64 19.72 26.78
N ASN A 107 -28.68 19.25 28.03
CA ASN A 107 -28.95 17.83 28.31
C ASN A 107 -30.42 17.48 27.96
N THR A 108 -31.35 18.42 28.12
CA THR A 108 -32.73 18.22 27.70
C THR A 108 -32.88 18.23 26.17
N VAL A 109 -32.14 19.08 25.46
CA VAL A 109 -32.04 19.01 23.98
C VAL A 109 -31.53 17.63 23.53
N ARG A 110 -30.52 17.08 24.22
CA ARG A 110 -29.95 15.75 23.91
C ARG A 110 -30.95 14.60 24.03
N THR A 111 -32.00 14.74 24.83
CA THR A 111 -33.07 13.72 24.90
C THR A 111 -33.73 13.50 23.54
N GLN A 112 -33.89 14.57 22.76
CA GLN A 112 -34.43 14.52 21.40
C GLN A 112 -33.39 13.97 20.43
N VAL A 113 -32.12 14.40 20.55
CA VAL A 113 -31.01 13.93 19.69
C VAL A 113 -30.80 12.42 19.81
N TYR A 114 -30.90 11.87 21.03
CA TYR A 114 -30.76 10.43 21.27
C TYR A 114 -32.07 9.63 21.06
N GLY A 115 -33.16 10.30 20.70
CA GLY A 115 -34.42 9.66 20.32
C GLY A 115 -35.31 9.22 21.48
N HIS A 116 -35.09 9.71 22.70
CA HIS A 116 -36.00 9.46 23.83
C HIS A 116 -37.27 10.31 23.79
N THR A 117 -37.15 11.49 23.18
CA THR A 117 -38.21 12.47 23.03
C THR A 117 -38.26 12.97 21.59
N THR A 118 -39.28 13.77 21.28
CA THR A 118 -39.42 14.47 20.00
C THR A 118 -39.49 15.97 20.28
N TRP A 119 -39.42 16.79 19.23
CA TRP A 119 -39.63 18.23 19.39
C TRP A 119 -41.02 18.58 19.94
N ASP A 120 -42.03 17.71 19.77
CA ASP A 120 -43.39 17.91 20.25
C ASP A 120 -43.51 17.85 21.79
N ASN A 121 -42.59 17.14 22.46
CA ASN A 121 -42.55 17.05 23.92
C ASN A 121 -41.23 17.55 24.55
N VAL A 122 -40.48 18.41 23.84
CA VAL A 122 -39.28 19.10 24.34
C VAL A 122 -39.39 20.61 24.19
N VAL A 123 -39.09 21.32 25.27
CA VAL A 123 -38.90 22.78 25.32
C VAL A 123 -37.54 23.04 25.99
N ALA A 124 -36.48 23.04 25.19
CA ALA A 124 -35.12 23.20 25.68
C ALA A 124 -34.20 23.93 24.70
N ALA A 125 -33.19 24.61 25.23
CA ALA A 125 -32.15 25.28 24.44
C ALA A 125 -30.77 25.05 25.08
N VAL A 126 -29.74 24.97 24.23
CA VAL A 126 -28.34 24.86 24.67
C VAL A 126 -27.96 26.10 25.51
N SER A 127 -27.17 25.88 26.58
CA SER A 127 -26.67 26.91 27.51
C SER A 127 -27.74 27.61 28.36
N MET A 128 -28.97 27.11 28.36
CA MET A 128 -30.07 27.73 29.10
C MET A 128 -29.98 27.41 30.60
N GLY A 129 -29.94 28.46 31.43
CA GLY A 129 -30.21 28.37 32.88
C GLY A 129 -31.60 28.87 33.27
N VAL A 130 -31.97 28.72 34.56
CA VAL A 130 -33.31 29.07 35.08
C VAL A 130 -33.71 30.53 34.88
N GLN A 131 -32.73 31.44 34.82
CA GLN A 131 -32.94 32.88 34.59
C GLN A 131 -33.61 33.17 33.24
N HIS A 132 -33.53 32.24 32.29
CA HIS A 132 -34.08 32.44 30.95
C HIS A 132 -35.53 32.02 30.81
N ILE A 133 -36.06 31.19 31.72
CA ILE A 133 -37.43 30.65 31.66
C ILE A 133 -38.46 31.76 31.42
N PRO A 134 -38.44 32.92 32.11
CA PRO A 134 -39.51 33.90 31.99
C PRO A 134 -39.49 34.72 30.69
N SER A 135 -38.36 34.79 29.98
CA SER A 135 -38.11 35.87 29.01
C SER A 135 -37.45 35.44 27.70
N LEU A 136 -36.71 34.33 27.67
CA LEU A 136 -36.03 33.89 26.46
C LEU A 136 -37.01 33.26 25.47
N LYS A 137 -37.13 33.87 24.28
CA LYS A 137 -37.92 33.31 23.18
C LYS A 137 -37.10 32.28 22.41
N MET A 138 -37.41 31.00 22.60
CA MET A 138 -36.61 29.88 22.07
C MET A 138 -37.43 28.69 21.56
N THR A 139 -38.76 28.73 21.75
CA THR A 139 -39.66 27.65 21.31
C THR A 139 -40.33 28.06 20.00
N TYR A 140 -40.11 27.28 18.95
CA TYR A 140 -40.65 27.49 17.61
C TYR A 140 -41.83 26.55 17.34
N PHE A 141 -42.92 27.10 16.80
CA PHE A 141 -44.12 26.35 16.41
C PHE A 141 -44.42 26.61 14.94
N LYS A 142 -44.82 25.58 14.20
CA LYS A 142 -45.20 25.74 12.79
C LYS A 142 -46.35 26.73 12.65
N GLY A 143 -46.16 27.74 11.81
CA GLY A 143 -47.15 28.78 11.53
C GLY A 143 -47.15 29.96 12.50
N TYR A 144 -46.14 30.06 13.37
CA TYR A 144 -45.91 31.24 14.21
C TYR A 144 -44.76 32.06 13.61
N ASP A 145 -44.92 33.39 13.60
CA ASP A 145 -43.92 34.30 13.02
C ASP A 145 -42.67 34.45 13.91
N GLU A 146 -42.84 34.30 15.23
CA GLU A 146 -41.79 34.53 16.23
C GLU A 146 -41.74 33.37 17.23
N PRO A 147 -40.54 33.02 17.74
CA PRO A 147 -40.43 32.06 18.82
C PRO A 147 -41.07 32.60 20.10
N VAL A 148 -41.45 31.67 20.98
CA VAL A 148 -42.11 31.98 22.26
C VAL A 148 -41.25 31.56 23.45
N THR A 149 -41.57 32.14 24.61
CA THR A 149 -40.95 31.79 25.90
C THR A 149 -41.45 30.45 26.43
N VAL A 150 -40.79 29.90 27.46
CA VAL A 150 -41.21 28.63 28.08
C VAL A 150 -42.65 28.69 28.62
N PRO A 151 -43.08 29.71 29.38
CA PRO A 151 -44.47 29.80 29.84
C PRO A 151 -45.48 29.88 28.69
N GLU A 152 -45.16 30.62 27.63
CA GLU A 152 -46.01 30.71 26.44
C GLU A 152 -46.10 29.37 25.70
N ALA A 153 -44.99 28.64 25.58
CA ALA A 153 -44.95 27.29 25.04
C ALA A 153 -45.83 26.34 25.84
N VAL A 154 -45.73 26.35 27.17
CA VAL A 154 -46.56 25.52 28.06
C VAL A 154 -48.05 25.84 27.88
N LYS A 155 -48.41 27.12 27.72
CA LYS A 155 -49.78 27.55 27.46
C LYS A 155 -50.32 27.05 26.11
N ILE A 156 -49.45 26.94 25.10
CA ILE A 156 -49.79 26.43 23.77
C ILE A 156 -49.91 24.89 23.79
N ILE A 157 -48.95 24.20 24.41
CA ILE A 157 -48.86 22.73 24.45
C ILE A 157 -49.93 22.13 25.37
N GLN A 158 -50.28 22.82 26.46
CA GLN A 158 -51.23 22.33 27.47
C GLN A 158 -50.89 20.91 27.99
N PRO A 159 -49.63 20.70 28.46
CA PRO A 159 -49.16 19.37 28.85
C PRO A 159 -49.91 18.86 30.08
N GLN A 160 -50.04 17.54 30.21
CA GLN A 160 -50.53 16.92 31.45
C GLN A 160 -49.48 16.99 32.55
N ARG A 161 -48.22 16.77 32.17
CA ARG A 161 -47.08 16.70 33.08
C ARG A 161 -45.88 17.42 32.49
N ILE A 162 -45.12 18.07 33.36
CA ILE A 162 -43.85 18.72 33.04
C ILE A 162 -42.78 18.09 33.93
N ILE A 163 -41.70 17.61 33.32
CA ILE A 163 -40.44 17.31 34.03
C ILE A 163 -39.46 18.43 33.67
N ILE A 164 -39.02 19.17 34.69
CA ILE A 164 -38.12 20.31 34.52
C ILE A 164 -36.72 19.98 35.06
N THR A 165 -35.71 20.09 34.20
CA THR A 165 -34.30 19.83 34.54
C THR A 165 -33.46 21.05 34.19
N TYR A 166 -33.06 21.81 35.22
CA TYR A 166 -32.13 22.92 35.09
C TYR A 166 -31.21 22.97 36.31
N GLY A 167 -30.00 23.47 36.11
CA GLY A 167 -29.14 23.91 37.20
C GLY A 167 -27.65 23.82 36.89
N THR A 168 -27.23 22.96 35.94
CA THR A 168 -25.82 22.86 35.52
C THR A 168 -25.28 24.22 35.08
N ASN A 169 -26.03 24.96 34.27
CA ASN A 169 -25.69 26.31 33.81
C ASN A 169 -25.77 27.40 34.89
N ASN A 170 -26.27 27.07 36.08
CA ASN A 170 -26.36 27.97 37.24
C ASN A 170 -25.32 27.64 38.32
N THR A 171 -24.56 26.55 38.17
CA THR A 171 -23.50 26.16 39.13
C THR A 171 -22.36 27.18 39.21
N ILE A 172 -22.20 28.03 38.19
CA ILE A 172 -21.18 29.09 38.13
C ILE A 172 -21.89 30.45 38.13
N GLY A 173 -21.42 31.35 39.00
CA GLY A 173 -21.90 32.74 39.03
C GLY A 173 -23.19 32.99 39.81
N TYR A 174 -23.79 31.97 40.42
CA TYR A 174 -24.99 32.09 41.24
C TYR A 174 -24.83 31.43 42.61
N SER A 175 -25.37 32.08 43.63
CA SER A 175 -25.59 31.44 44.93
C SER A 175 -26.76 30.44 44.84
N VAL A 176 -26.82 29.47 45.76
CA VAL A 176 -27.97 28.54 45.85
C VAL A 176 -29.27 29.31 46.09
N GLU A 177 -29.22 30.38 46.88
CA GLU A 177 -30.36 31.24 47.18
C GLU A 177 -30.88 31.98 45.94
N ASP A 178 -29.98 32.59 45.16
CA ASP A 178 -30.34 33.28 43.91
C ASP A 178 -30.88 32.28 42.88
N PHE A 179 -30.24 31.11 42.77
CA PHE A 179 -30.71 30.03 41.92
C PHE A 179 -32.14 29.62 42.26
N LEU A 180 -32.43 29.32 43.54
CA LEU A 180 -33.78 28.94 43.96
C LEU A 180 -34.80 30.06 43.75
N LYS A 181 -34.43 31.32 44.00
CA LYS A 181 -35.31 32.47 43.75
C LYS A 181 -35.72 32.55 42.28
N MET A 182 -34.77 32.43 41.35
CA MET A 182 -35.06 32.43 39.91
C MET A 182 -35.83 31.18 39.48
N TYR A 183 -35.52 30.02 40.08
CA TYR A 183 -36.24 28.78 39.81
C TYR A 183 -37.73 28.92 40.19
N LYS A 184 -38.02 29.43 41.40
CA LYS A 184 -39.39 29.70 41.87
C LYS A 184 -40.12 30.69 40.95
N GLU A 185 -39.46 31.78 40.54
CA GLU A 185 -40.05 32.73 39.58
C GLU A 185 -40.41 32.04 38.25
N GLY A 186 -39.52 31.19 37.72
CA GLY A 186 -39.78 30.40 36.52
C GLY A 186 -40.99 29.48 36.68
N LEU A 187 -41.06 28.73 37.78
CA LEU A 187 -42.19 27.84 38.11
C LEU A 187 -43.51 28.61 38.24
N ASP A 188 -43.50 29.75 38.92
CA ASP A 188 -44.69 30.60 39.07
C ASP A 188 -45.21 31.09 37.71
N LYS A 189 -44.31 31.47 36.79
CA LYS A 189 -44.70 31.89 35.43
C LYS A 189 -45.30 30.73 34.65
N ILE A 190 -44.71 29.54 34.73
CA ILE A 190 -45.21 28.31 34.07
C ILE A 190 -46.60 27.96 34.62
N LYS A 191 -46.74 27.88 35.95
CA LYS A 191 -48.01 27.55 36.62
C LYS A 191 -49.10 28.59 36.34
N LYS A 192 -48.75 29.87 36.30
CA LYS A 192 -49.67 30.95 35.91
C LYS A 192 -50.09 30.86 34.45
N ALA A 193 -49.20 30.44 33.55
CA ALA A 193 -49.51 30.30 32.13
C ALA A 193 -50.45 29.10 31.86
N TYR A 194 -50.28 28.01 32.60
CA TYR A 194 -51.16 26.84 32.55
C TYR A 194 -51.19 26.06 33.89
N PRO A 195 -52.24 26.21 34.71
CA PRO A 195 -52.25 25.69 36.09
C PRO A 195 -52.60 24.19 36.21
N TYR A 196 -52.96 23.52 35.11
CA TYR A 196 -53.42 22.13 35.10
C TYR A 196 -52.29 21.10 34.90
N ALA A 197 -51.08 21.57 34.58
CA ALA A 197 -49.94 20.67 34.41
C ALA A 197 -49.35 20.32 35.78
N GLU A 198 -49.13 19.03 36.02
CA GLU A 198 -48.29 18.58 37.13
C GLU A 198 -46.84 18.94 36.84
N ILE A 199 -46.17 19.61 37.78
CA ILE A 199 -44.75 19.97 37.61
C ILE A 199 -43.90 19.11 38.55
N ILE A 200 -42.94 18.41 37.97
CA ILE A 200 -41.97 17.56 38.66
C ILE A 200 -40.60 18.18 38.46
N ILE A 201 -39.94 18.51 39.56
CA ILE A 201 -38.58 19.02 39.57
C ILE A 201 -37.64 17.83 39.49
N ASN A 202 -36.80 17.79 38.47
CA ASN A 202 -35.79 16.75 38.33
C ASN A 202 -34.43 17.24 38.84
N SER A 203 -33.68 16.32 39.45
CA SER A 203 -32.31 16.58 39.89
C SER A 203 -31.40 17.00 38.73
N ILE A 204 -30.45 17.87 39.03
CA ILE A 204 -29.32 18.23 38.19
C ILE A 204 -28.41 16.99 38.02
N PRO A 205 -28.07 16.58 36.78
CA PRO A 205 -27.19 15.44 36.54
C PRO A 205 -25.78 15.63 37.14
N PRO A 206 -25.10 14.53 37.55
CA PRO A 206 -23.71 14.60 37.99
C PRO A 206 -22.76 14.90 36.82
N VAL A 207 -21.56 15.36 37.15
CA VAL A 207 -20.43 15.52 36.22
C VAL A 207 -19.41 14.41 36.40
N ASP A 208 -18.61 14.15 35.37
CA ASP A 208 -17.47 13.25 35.44
C ASP A 208 -16.38 13.83 36.34
N LYS A 209 -15.63 12.95 36.99
CA LYS A 209 -14.43 13.33 37.73
C LYS A 209 -13.40 13.97 36.78
N GLU A 210 -13.29 13.45 35.56
CA GLU A 210 -12.48 14.02 34.49
C GLU A 210 -13.34 14.85 33.53
N ARG A 211 -13.30 16.17 33.69
CA ARG A 211 -14.13 17.11 32.91
C ARG A 211 -13.36 18.34 32.46
N GLU A 212 -13.83 18.95 31.38
CA GLU A 212 -13.17 20.12 30.79
C GLU A 212 -13.28 21.37 31.68
N ASN A 213 -14.47 21.65 32.20
CA ASN A 213 -14.68 22.77 33.11
C ASN A 213 -14.75 22.30 34.57
N GLN A 214 -13.61 22.37 35.24
CA GLN A 214 -13.45 22.03 36.65
C GLN A 214 -14.16 23.00 37.61
N ALA A 215 -14.58 24.18 37.14
CA ALA A 215 -15.34 25.13 37.97
C ALA A 215 -16.77 24.65 38.25
N ILE A 216 -17.31 23.75 37.43
CA ILE A 216 -18.54 23.01 37.75
C ILE A 216 -18.14 21.92 38.73
N THR A 217 -18.59 21.97 39.98
CA THR A 217 -18.20 20.96 40.99
C THR A 217 -19.37 20.08 41.38
N MET A 218 -19.09 18.81 41.64
CA MET A 218 -20.09 17.89 42.20
C MET A 218 -20.62 18.38 43.54
N GLN A 219 -19.78 19.01 44.37
CA GLN A 219 -20.22 19.60 45.63
C GLN A 219 -21.30 20.67 45.43
N THR A 220 -21.16 21.55 44.43
CA THR A 220 -22.19 22.56 44.12
C THR A 220 -23.45 21.92 43.57
N ILE A 221 -23.33 20.91 42.69
CA ILE A 221 -24.47 20.17 42.15
C ILE A 221 -25.27 19.50 43.28
N ASP A 222 -24.58 18.86 44.22
CA ASP A 222 -25.23 18.18 45.34
C ASP A 222 -25.93 19.16 46.29
N LYS A 223 -25.28 20.29 46.59
CA LYS A 223 -25.91 21.39 47.34
C LYS A 223 -27.19 21.89 46.66
N MET A 224 -27.14 22.08 45.34
CA MET A 224 -28.30 22.56 44.59
C MET A 224 -29.41 21.49 44.51
N ASN A 225 -29.06 20.22 44.34
CA ASN A 225 -30.04 19.12 44.33
C ASN A 225 -30.75 18.97 45.68
N LYS A 226 -30.01 19.06 46.78
CA LYS A 226 -30.57 19.09 48.13
C LYS A 226 -31.54 20.26 48.30
N ALA A 227 -31.09 21.47 47.97
CA ALA A 227 -31.91 22.67 48.07
C ALA A 227 -33.15 22.65 47.16
N LEU A 228 -33.05 22.06 45.96
CA LEU A 228 -34.19 21.84 45.06
C LEU A 228 -35.21 20.85 45.64
N SER A 229 -34.74 19.77 46.28
CA SER A 229 -35.62 18.78 46.91
C SER A 229 -36.38 19.35 48.12
N GLU A 230 -35.70 20.16 48.93
CA GLU A 230 -36.30 20.88 50.06
C GLU A 230 -37.32 21.91 49.55
N MET A 231 -36.96 22.68 48.53
CA MET A 231 -37.88 23.61 47.87
C MET A 231 -39.09 22.90 47.26
N ALA A 232 -38.90 21.74 46.63
CA ALA A 232 -40.00 20.95 46.09
C ALA A 232 -40.98 20.56 47.20
N LYS A 233 -40.48 20.15 48.37
CA LYS A 233 -41.32 19.84 49.53
C LYS A 233 -42.07 21.07 50.04
N GLU A 234 -41.38 22.19 50.22
CA GLU A 234 -41.95 23.45 50.74
C GLU A 234 -43.07 24.00 49.84
N GLU A 235 -42.86 23.96 48.52
CA GLU A 235 -43.78 24.52 47.52
C GLU A 235 -44.81 23.48 47.01
N GLY A 236 -44.74 22.23 47.49
CA GLY A 236 -45.68 21.16 47.16
C GLY A 236 -45.47 20.51 45.78
N TYR A 237 -44.28 20.60 45.20
CA TYR A 237 -43.88 19.88 43.99
C TYR A 237 -43.38 18.46 44.30
N LYS A 238 -43.31 17.62 43.27
CA LYS A 238 -42.59 16.33 43.34
C LYS A 238 -41.15 16.49 42.89
N PHE A 239 -40.27 15.69 43.48
CA PHE A 239 -38.85 15.64 43.15
C PHE A 239 -38.49 14.28 42.54
N LEU A 240 -37.90 14.30 41.35
CA LEU A 240 -37.39 13.13 40.66
C LEU A 240 -35.85 13.11 40.77
N ASN A 241 -35.29 12.06 41.38
CA ASN A 241 -33.86 11.99 41.68
C ASN A 241 -33.06 11.22 40.62
N THR A 242 -33.14 11.60 39.34
CA THR A 242 -32.37 10.92 38.29
C THR A 242 -30.85 10.95 38.50
N ALA A 243 -30.32 11.88 39.30
CA ALA A 243 -28.90 11.94 39.61
C ALA A 243 -28.41 10.65 40.28
N GLU A 244 -29.24 9.98 41.08
CA GLU A 244 -28.89 8.74 41.77
C GLU A 244 -28.50 7.61 40.81
N THR A 245 -29.27 7.38 39.74
CA THR A 245 -28.93 6.34 38.75
C THR A 245 -27.68 6.68 37.95
N LEU A 246 -27.37 7.98 37.81
CA LEU A 246 -26.24 8.47 37.03
C LEU A 246 -24.92 8.47 37.81
N LYS A 247 -24.98 8.49 39.15
CA LYS A 247 -23.81 8.56 40.02
C LYS A 247 -23.17 7.21 40.28
N ASP A 248 -21.85 7.18 40.29
CA ASP A 248 -21.08 6.07 40.83
C ASP A 248 -21.16 6.10 42.36
N GLU A 249 -21.64 5.01 42.97
CA GLU A 249 -21.87 4.91 44.42
C GLU A 249 -20.60 5.14 45.25
N LYS A 250 -19.42 4.83 44.70
CA LYS A 250 -18.16 4.95 45.43
C LYS A 250 -17.64 6.38 45.42
N THR A 251 -17.72 7.04 44.26
CA THR A 251 -17.08 8.34 44.06
C THR A 251 -18.05 9.52 44.17
N GLY A 252 -19.34 9.33 43.93
CA GLY A 252 -20.35 10.40 43.86
C GLY A 252 -20.38 11.16 42.53
N PHE A 253 -19.37 11.00 41.66
CA PHE A 253 -19.33 11.55 40.30
C PHE A 253 -20.16 10.70 39.33
N ALA A 254 -20.31 11.14 38.08
CA ALA A 254 -20.98 10.37 37.05
C ALA A 254 -20.31 8.99 36.85
N LYS A 255 -21.11 7.95 36.59
CA LYS A 255 -20.61 6.63 36.21
C LYS A 255 -19.77 6.71 34.93
N LYS A 256 -18.80 5.81 34.80
CA LYS A 256 -17.98 5.71 33.60
C LYS A 256 -18.83 5.59 32.32
N ASP A 257 -18.47 6.41 31.32
CA ASP A 257 -19.13 6.57 30.03
C ASP A 257 -20.54 7.19 30.08
N TYR A 258 -20.98 7.75 31.21
CA TYR A 258 -22.32 8.38 31.31
C TYR A 258 -22.32 9.83 30.85
N THR A 259 -21.15 10.44 30.70
CA THR A 259 -20.94 11.73 30.04
C THR A 259 -20.17 11.56 28.73
N ILE A 260 -20.26 12.54 27.84
CA ILE A 260 -19.37 12.64 26.67
C ILE A 260 -18.01 13.24 27.08
N GLY A 261 -17.10 13.43 26.12
CA GLY A 261 -15.71 13.82 26.39
C GLY A 261 -15.49 15.17 27.09
N ASP A 262 -16.52 15.98 27.28
CA ASP A 262 -16.42 17.20 28.09
C ASP A 262 -16.64 16.97 29.60
N GLY A 263 -17.12 15.78 29.99
CA GLY A 263 -17.41 15.39 31.37
C GLY A 263 -18.64 16.07 31.99
N VAL A 264 -19.48 16.74 31.21
CA VAL A 264 -20.65 17.51 31.68
C VAL A 264 -21.94 17.09 30.99
N HIS A 265 -21.91 16.92 29.67
CA HIS A 265 -23.09 16.51 28.93
C HIS A 265 -23.24 15.00 28.96
N LEU A 266 -24.48 14.53 29.11
CA LEU A 266 -24.77 13.10 29.17
C LEU A 266 -24.50 12.42 27.81
N SER A 267 -23.86 11.26 27.87
CA SER A 267 -23.77 10.35 26.73
C SER A 267 -25.13 9.70 26.48
N LYS A 268 -25.29 9.01 25.35
CA LYS A 268 -26.49 8.21 25.10
C LYS A 268 -26.74 7.19 26.23
N LYS A 269 -25.68 6.55 26.73
CA LYS A 269 -25.75 5.56 27.82
C LYS A 269 -26.26 6.18 29.13
N GLY A 270 -25.78 7.38 29.47
CA GLY A 270 -26.30 8.14 30.62
C GLY A 270 -27.77 8.51 30.42
N MET A 271 -28.15 8.94 29.20
CA MET A 271 -29.54 9.30 28.90
C MET A 271 -30.49 8.08 28.93
N ASP A 272 -30.05 6.93 28.42
CA ASP A 272 -30.78 5.67 28.50
C ASP A 272 -31.12 5.33 29.96
N ALA A 273 -30.14 5.42 30.87
CA ALA A 273 -30.33 5.18 32.31
C ALA A 273 -31.25 6.22 32.98
N MET A 274 -31.11 7.50 32.61
CA MET A 274 -31.98 8.57 33.10
C MET A 274 -33.45 8.34 32.70
N PHE A 275 -33.70 7.94 31.44
CA PHE A 275 -35.06 7.69 30.96
C PHE A 275 -35.66 6.39 31.52
N GLU A 276 -34.85 5.37 31.77
CA GLU A 276 -35.29 4.20 32.54
C GLU A 276 -35.78 4.63 33.93
N TYR A 277 -35.00 5.43 34.66
CA TYR A 277 -35.39 5.95 35.97
C TYR A 277 -36.65 6.81 35.91
N ILE A 278 -36.79 7.67 34.90
CA ILE A 278 -38.01 8.48 34.69
C ILE A 278 -39.26 7.59 34.56
N ARG A 279 -39.17 6.45 33.87
CA ARG A 279 -40.33 5.55 33.69
C ARG A 279 -40.60 4.67 34.90
N THR A 280 -39.58 4.29 35.65
CA THR A 280 -39.71 3.48 36.89
C THR A 280 -39.92 4.34 38.13
N HIS A 281 -40.04 5.66 38.02
CA HIS A 281 -40.39 6.57 39.12
C HIS A 281 -41.51 7.50 38.66
N ALA A 282 -42.51 6.92 38.01
CA ALA A 282 -43.55 7.66 37.30
C ALA A 282 -44.58 8.28 38.25
N TYR A 283 -44.89 9.57 38.06
CA TYR A 283 -45.94 10.25 38.81
C TYR A 283 -47.21 10.38 37.97
N ILE A 284 -48.11 9.41 38.13
CA ILE A 284 -49.36 9.33 37.36
C ILE A 284 -50.52 9.84 38.21
N THR A 285 -51.16 10.90 37.76
CA THR A 285 -52.34 11.53 38.39
C THR A 285 -53.50 11.60 37.40
N GLU A 286 -54.69 11.90 37.91
CA GLU A 286 -55.85 12.18 37.09
C GLU A 286 -55.60 13.38 36.17
N ASP A 287 -56.00 13.27 34.90
CA ASP A 287 -55.86 14.34 33.92
C ASP A 287 -56.91 15.43 34.17
N THR A 288 -56.52 16.48 34.90
CA THR A 288 -57.38 17.61 35.26
C THR A 288 -57.52 18.68 34.16
N ARG A 289 -56.91 18.47 32.98
CA ARG A 289 -56.93 19.46 31.90
C ARG A 289 -58.35 19.67 31.37
N PRO A 290 -58.75 20.92 31.05
CA PRO A 290 -60.04 21.19 30.42
C PRO A 290 -60.22 20.39 29.12
N LYS A 291 -61.35 19.68 29.00
CA LYS A 291 -61.70 18.88 27.82
C LYS A 291 -62.73 19.62 26.94
N PRO A 292 -62.68 19.48 25.60
CA PRO A 292 -61.70 18.69 24.82
C PRO A 292 -60.31 19.35 24.79
N LEU A 293 -59.27 18.53 24.66
CA LEU A 293 -57.90 19.02 24.52
C LEU A 293 -57.76 19.86 23.25
N LYS A 294 -57.00 20.95 23.32
CA LYS A 294 -56.72 21.78 22.14
C LYS A 294 -55.76 21.05 21.20
N LYS A 295 -55.93 21.32 19.90
CA LYS A 295 -54.94 20.89 18.90
C LYS A 295 -53.66 21.68 19.11
N VAL A 296 -52.57 20.98 19.40
CA VAL A 296 -51.24 21.57 19.55
C VAL A 296 -50.61 21.75 18.16
N PRO A 297 -50.11 22.94 17.79
CA PRO A 297 -49.30 23.11 16.60
C PRO A 297 -48.03 22.26 16.67
N ALA A 298 -47.60 21.67 15.56
CA ALA A 298 -46.36 20.91 15.52
C ALA A 298 -45.16 21.80 15.88
N ARG A 299 -44.20 21.24 16.62
CA ARG A 299 -42.98 21.95 16.98
C ARG A 299 -41.97 21.94 15.83
N GLU A 300 -41.14 22.98 15.81
CA GLU A 300 -39.94 23.03 14.97
C GLU A 300 -38.70 22.90 15.87
N GLU A 301 -37.61 22.46 15.25
CA GLU A 301 -36.29 22.37 15.90
C GLU A 301 -35.91 23.73 16.49
N THR A 302 -35.50 23.72 17.76
CA THR A 302 -34.95 24.92 18.39
C THR A 302 -33.52 25.13 17.87
N PRO A 303 -33.22 26.25 17.17
CA PRO A 303 -31.88 26.50 16.64
C PRO A 303 -30.78 26.53 17.72
N THR A 304 -29.59 26.06 17.36
CA THR A 304 -28.40 26.20 18.21
C THR A 304 -27.89 27.64 18.23
N GLY A 305 -27.28 28.07 19.35
CA GLY A 305 -26.62 29.39 19.44
C GLY A 305 -27.54 30.57 19.74
N ILE A 306 -28.77 30.31 20.21
CA ILE A 306 -29.70 31.36 20.69
C ILE A 306 -29.10 32.12 21.88
N ILE A 307 -28.41 31.40 22.77
CA ILE A 307 -27.58 31.97 23.83
C ILE A 307 -26.14 31.99 23.31
N THR A 308 -25.57 33.18 23.16
CA THR A 308 -24.23 33.37 22.57
C THR A 308 -23.11 33.31 23.59
N GLU A 309 -23.42 33.52 24.86
CA GLU A 309 -22.48 33.40 25.98
C GLU A 309 -22.81 32.12 26.76
N ASP A 310 -22.02 31.07 26.55
CA ASP A 310 -22.16 29.82 27.29
C ASP A 310 -21.69 30.01 28.75
N PRO A 311 -22.59 30.00 29.75
CA PRO A 311 -22.27 30.36 31.14
C PRO A 311 -21.27 29.41 31.79
N ILE A 312 -21.13 28.19 31.24
CA ILE A 312 -20.19 27.18 31.70
C ILE A 312 -19.06 26.89 30.71
N ALA A 313 -19.01 27.59 29.57
CA ALA A 313 -17.94 27.55 28.57
C ALA A 313 -17.29 26.16 28.34
N VAL A 314 -18.10 25.12 28.15
CA VAL A 314 -17.59 23.77 27.85
C VAL A 314 -17.15 23.73 26.40
N ARG A 315 -15.84 23.96 26.16
CA ARG A 315 -15.28 24.14 24.82
C ARG A 315 -15.04 22.81 24.11
N GLY A 316 -16.12 22.08 23.83
CA GLY A 316 -16.27 21.07 22.78
C GLY A 316 -15.26 19.92 22.75
N SER A 317 -15.76 18.68 22.80
CA SER A 317 -14.96 17.46 22.77
C SER A 317 -13.91 17.46 21.66
N LYS A 318 -12.65 17.27 22.04
CA LYS A 318 -11.52 17.11 21.10
C LYS A 318 -11.74 15.82 20.29
N ILE A 319 -11.48 15.89 18.98
CA ILE A 319 -11.50 14.71 18.08
C ILE A 319 -10.09 14.13 17.99
N LYS A 320 -9.98 12.80 18.00
CA LYS A 320 -8.72 12.10 17.73
C LYS A 320 -8.44 12.09 16.23
N ILE A 321 -7.25 12.48 15.81
CA ILE A 321 -6.82 12.46 14.41
C ILE A 321 -5.60 11.56 14.31
N VAL A 322 -5.67 10.55 13.45
CA VAL A 322 -4.62 9.55 13.28
C VAL A 322 -4.05 9.64 11.89
N PHE A 323 -2.73 9.77 11.79
CA PHE A 323 -1.99 9.79 10.54
C PHE A 323 -1.37 8.42 10.27
N LYS A 324 -1.61 7.87 9.08
CA LYS A 324 -1.10 6.55 8.70
C LYS A 324 -0.38 6.60 7.36
N SER A 325 0.62 5.74 7.18
CA SER A 325 1.20 5.49 5.85
C SER A 325 0.31 4.53 5.07
N SER A 326 0.18 4.73 3.75
CA SER A 326 -0.47 3.75 2.88
C SER A 326 0.38 2.51 2.62
N ASP A 327 1.70 2.64 2.74
CA ASP A 327 2.68 1.55 2.57
C ASP A 327 3.95 1.90 3.35
N GLU A 328 4.13 1.25 4.50
CA GLU A 328 5.28 1.48 5.39
C GLU A 328 6.63 1.04 4.78
N THR A 329 6.62 0.24 3.71
CA THR A 329 7.83 -0.16 2.99
C THR A 329 8.30 0.90 1.97
N LEU A 330 7.44 1.87 1.66
CA LEU A 330 7.71 2.95 0.71
C LEU A 330 7.79 4.32 1.40
N GLY A 331 7.35 4.44 2.64
CA GLY A 331 7.49 5.67 3.38
C GLY A 331 6.71 5.67 4.69
N LYS A 332 6.99 6.69 5.51
CA LYS A 332 6.35 6.88 6.82
C LYS A 332 5.90 8.32 7.00
N VAL A 333 5.08 8.53 8.01
CA VAL A 333 4.69 9.87 8.46
C VAL A 333 5.72 10.36 9.49
N GLY A 334 6.22 11.58 9.31
CA GLY A 334 7.03 12.30 10.29
C GLY A 334 6.18 13.24 11.12
N GLY A 335 6.56 13.43 12.38
CA GLY A 335 5.82 14.24 13.36
C GLY A 335 4.93 13.39 14.28
N GLU A 336 3.99 14.06 14.97
CA GLU A 336 3.06 13.42 15.90
C GLU A 336 1.89 12.78 15.12
N VAL A 337 1.87 11.44 15.09
CA VAL A 337 0.93 10.63 14.27
C VAL A 337 -0.44 10.44 14.90
N GLU A 338 -0.64 10.85 16.15
CA GLU A 338 -1.94 10.90 16.80
C GLU A 338 -2.11 12.27 17.47
N GLN A 339 -3.18 13.01 17.16
CA GLN A 339 -3.41 14.35 17.70
C GLN A 339 -4.84 14.47 18.25
N LYS A 340 -5.03 15.23 19.33
CA LYS A 340 -6.36 15.57 19.88
C LYS A 340 -6.66 17.05 19.64
N LEU A 341 -7.55 17.38 18.71
CA LEU A 341 -7.85 18.76 18.33
C LEU A 341 -9.29 19.17 18.62
N LYS A 342 -9.49 20.45 18.94
CA LYS A 342 -10.83 21.05 19.03
C LYS A 342 -11.48 21.04 17.65
N ARG A 343 -12.82 20.93 17.62
CA ARG A 343 -13.66 20.77 16.41
C ARG A 343 -13.64 21.93 15.39
N THR A 344 -12.65 22.83 15.43
CA THR A 344 -12.52 24.01 14.54
C THR A 344 -11.07 24.51 14.41
N ILE A 345 -10.05 23.67 14.59
CA ILE A 345 -8.64 24.12 14.57
C ILE A 345 -7.85 23.50 13.40
N THR A 346 -7.02 24.35 12.78
CA THR A 346 -5.94 23.98 11.86
C THR A 346 -4.75 23.38 12.62
N SER A 347 -4.29 22.19 12.25
CA SER A 347 -3.00 21.64 12.70
C SER A 347 -2.01 21.53 11.54
N SER A 348 -0.72 21.68 11.85
CA SER A 348 0.36 21.86 10.86
C SER A 348 1.69 21.20 11.27
N ALA A 349 1.69 19.97 11.79
CA ALA A 349 2.92 19.34 12.34
C ALA A 349 3.28 17.96 11.77
N VAL A 350 2.69 17.53 10.65
CA VAL A 350 3.05 16.23 10.02
C VAL A 350 3.46 16.40 8.57
N PHE A 351 4.43 15.58 8.15
CA PHE A 351 5.06 15.62 6.83
C PHE A 351 5.37 14.20 6.34
N PRO A 352 5.39 13.96 5.01
CA PRO A 352 5.76 12.67 4.46
C PRO A 352 7.27 12.46 4.54
N ILE A 353 7.69 11.24 4.87
CA ILE A 353 9.07 10.78 4.78
C ILE A 353 9.12 9.61 3.79
N PRO A 354 9.34 9.84 2.49
CA PRO A 354 9.49 8.78 1.51
C PRO A 354 10.76 7.94 1.77
N ASP A 355 10.66 6.62 1.64
CA ASP A 355 11.82 5.73 1.63
C ASP A 355 12.41 5.66 0.22
N VAL A 356 13.30 6.60 -0.08
CA VAL A 356 13.95 6.69 -1.39
C VAL A 356 14.77 5.43 -1.72
N GLU A 357 15.35 4.74 -0.73
CA GLU A 357 16.16 3.54 -0.98
C GLU A 357 15.33 2.38 -1.50
N ASN A 358 14.05 2.30 -1.12
CA ASN A 358 13.09 1.30 -1.62
C ASN A 358 12.26 1.79 -2.81
N GLY A 359 12.51 3.01 -3.27
CA GLY A 359 11.83 3.62 -4.41
C GLY A 359 10.53 4.33 -4.04
N GLY A 360 10.33 4.65 -2.77
CA GLY A 360 9.15 5.34 -2.29
C GLY A 360 9.03 6.78 -2.78
N VAL A 361 7.81 7.17 -3.15
CA VAL A 361 7.45 8.51 -3.59
C VAL A 361 6.16 8.93 -2.93
N PHE A 362 6.16 10.08 -2.27
CA PHE A 362 4.94 10.68 -1.77
C PHE A 362 4.05 11.17 -2.92
N THR A 363 2.79 10.77 -2.93
CA THR A 363 1.83 11.12 -3.99
C THR A 363 0.66 11.96 -3.50
N GLY A 364 0.52 12.18 -2.19
CA GLY A 364 -0.48 13.06 -1.61
C GLY A 364 -1.05 12.55 -0.29
N TRP A 365 -2.04 13.27 0.22
CA TRP A 365 -2.80 12.88 1.41
C TRP A 365 -4.22 12.50 1.01
N SER A 366 -4.84 11.56 1.73
CA SER A 366 -6.28 11.27 1.63
C SER A 366 -6.91 11.18 3.02
N CYS A 367 -8.21 11.41 3.12
CA CYS A 367 -8.95 11.20 4.37
C CYS A 367 -10.23 10.39 4.11
N ASP A 368 -10.67 9.67 5.13
CA ASP A 368 -11.92 8.90 5.18
C ASP A 368 -13.16 9.73 5.52
N TYR A 369 -13.02 11.04 5.78
CA TYR A 369 -14.11 11.95 6.12
C TYR A 369 -14.33 13.05 5.06
N GLU A 370 -15.60 13.31 4.71
CA GLU A 370 -15.98 14.32 3.72
C GLU A 370 -15.73 15.75 4.24
N GLY A 371 -15.14 16.62 3.40
CA GLY A 371 -14.93 18.04 3.71
C GLY A 371 -13.49 18.45 4.08
N LEU A 372 -12.53 17.54 3.97
CA LEU A 372 -11.11 17.86 4.04
C LEU A 372 -10.57 18.38 2.70
N SER A 373 -10.31 19.68 2.63
CA SER A 373 -9.55 20.28 1.53
C SER A 373 -8.06 20.23 1.86
N SER A 374 -7.29 19.35 1.22
CA SER A 374 -5.83 19.44 1.29
C SER A 374 -5.36 20.50 0.30
N THR A 375 -4.69 21.54 0.80
CA THR A 375 -3.87 22.41 -0.04
C THR A 375 -2.51 21.74 -0.19
N VAL A 376 -2.36 21.09 -1.33
CA VAL A 376 -1.15 20.56 -1.97
C VAL A 376 0.14 21.23 -1.47
N GLU A 377 0.90 20.56 -0.59
CA GLU A 377 2.37 20.64 -0.42
C GLU A 377 2.84 19.69 0.71
N ASP A 378 4.15 19.54 0.91
CA ASP A 378 4.81 18.58 1.82
C ASP A 378 4.32 18.62 3.28
N ASN A 379 3.56 19.64 3.67
CA ASN A 379 2.90 19.75 4.97
C ASN A 379 1.39 19.79 4.78
N ILE A 380 0.66 18.99 5.57
CA ILE A 380 -0.81 19.05 5.56
C ILE A 380 -1.30 20.17 6.47
N THR A 381 -2.12 21.06 5.91
CA THR A 381 -3.02 21.92 6.67
C THR A 381 -4.42 21.37 6.46
N TYR A 382 -5.11 21.04 7.53
CA TYR A 382 -6.47 20.56 7.46
C TYR A 382 -7.40 21.42 8.30
N ASN A 383 -8.58 21.70 7.72
CA ASN A 383 -9.71 22.22 8.46
C ASN A 383 -10.62 21.05 8.78
N VAL A 384 -10.89 20.84 10.06
CA VAL A 384 -11.94 19.94 10.50
C VAL A 384 -13.26 20.72 10.33
N PRO A 385 -14.10 20.47 9.30
CA PRO A 385 -15.43 21.07 9.24
C PRO A 385 -16.25 20.64 10.46
N LYS A 386 -17.41 21.26 10.72
CA LYS A 386 -18.35 20.80 11.77
C LYS A 386 -18.57 19.29 11.63
N VAL A 387 -17.80 18.50 12.38
CA VAL A 387 -17.89 17.05 12.33
C VAL A 387 -19.14 16.69 13.08
N ASP A 388 -19.88 15.72 12.56
CA ASP A 388 -20.94 15.02 13.30
C ASP A 388 -20.45 14.71 14.73
N GLU A 389 -21.28 15.02 15.73
CA GLU A 389 -21.03 14.78 17.16
C GLU A 389 -20.56 13.35 17.43
N ASN A 390 -21.01 12.39 16.61
CA ASN A 390 -20.73 10.96 16.75
C ASN A 390 -19.35 10.53 16.25
N VAL A 391 -18.59 11.38 15.55
CA VAL A 391 -17.25 11.05 15.07
C VAL A 391 -16.22 11.32 16.16
N THR A 392 -15.58 10.25 16.62
CA THR A 392 -14.57 10.28 17.69
C THR A 392 -13.14 10.19 17.16
N GLU A 393 -12.95 9.65 15.96
CA GLU A 393 -11.66 9.50 15.28
C GLU A 393 -11.77 9.85 13.78
N ILE A 394 -10.74 10.52 13.23
CA ILE A 394 -10.55 10.76 11.80
C ILE A 394 -9.20 10.19 11.38
N VAL A 395 -9.13 9.47 10.25
CA VAL A 395 -7.88 8.91 9.74
C VAL A 395 -7.42 9.64 8.48
N ILE A 396 -6.23 10.21 8.55
CA ILE A 396 -5.55 10.84 7.43
C ILE A 396 -4.44 9.91 6.94
N THR A 397 -4.52 9.49 5.68
CA THR A 397 -3.53 8.60 5.06
C THR A 397 -2.54 9.40 4.21
N CYS A 398 -1.26 9.25 4.52
CA CYS A 398 -0.14 9.66 3.68
C CYS A 398 0.08 8.63 2.58
N LYS A 399 -0.06 9.02 1.32
CA LYS A 399 0.03 8.13 0.16
C LYS A 399 1.46 8.05 -0.37
N PHE A 400 1.93 6.81 -0.53
CA PHE A 400 3.19 6.50 -1.18
C PHE A 400 2.97 5.55 -2.36
N GLU A 401 3.71 5.78 -3.44
CA GLU A 401 3.81 4.88 -4.58
C GLU A 401 5.27 4.51 -4.86
N LYS A 402 5.47 3.36 -5.49
CA LYS A 402 6.81 2.93 -5.90
C LYS A 402 7.17 3.57 -7.23
N ALA A 403 8.29 4.28 -7.26
CA ALA A 403 8.88 4.82 -8.47
C ALA A 403 9.15 3.71 -9.49
N THR A 404 8.91 4.04 -10.76
CA THR A 404 9.11 3.19 -11.92
C THR A 404 9.98 3.91 -12.94
N VAL A 405 10.76 3.14 -13.71
CA VAL A 405 11.44 3.63 -14.91
C VAL A 405 10.56 3.29 -16.11
N GLN A 406 10.41 4.21 -17.06
CA GLN A 406 9.78 3.98 -18.35
C GLN A 406 10.75 4.34 -19.47
N LEU A 407 10.87 3.45 -20.46
CA LEU A 407 11.71 3.64 -21.63
C LEU A 407 10.89 4.28 -22.76
N ILE A 408 11.40 5.36 -23.32
CA ILE A 408 10.76 6.13 -24.39
C ILE A 408 11.64 6.12 -25.62
N ALA A 409 11.06 5.84 -26.79
CA ALA A 409 11.63 6.14 -28.10
C ALA A 409 10.59 6.89 -28.94
N ASP A 410 11.04 7.91 -29.69
CA ASP A 410 10.19 8.70 -30.59
C ASP A 410 8.90 9.23 -29.91
N GLY A 411 9.00 9.61 -28.63
CA GLY A 411 7.90 10.15 -27.83
C GLY A 411 6.88 9.11 -27.31
N LYS A 412 7.14 7.81 -27.46
CA LYS A 412 6.23 6.74 -26.99
C LYS A 412 6.96 5.71 -26.14
N GLU A 413 6.21 5.04 -25.27
CA GLU A 413 6.71 3.91 -24.48
C GLU A 413 7.25 2.81 -25.40
N ALA A 414 8.50 2.42 -25.19
CA ALA A 414 9.25 1.48 -26.00
C ALA A 414 9.49 0.17 -25.24
N LYS A 415 8.62 -0.81 -25.47
CA LYS A 415 8.76 -2.19 -24.93
C LYS A 415 9.57 -3.09 -25.86
N SER A 416 9.53 -2.82 -27.16
CA SER A 416 10.31 -3.51 -28.18
C SER A 416 10.65 -2.55 -29.32
N ILE A 417 11.87 -2.62 -29.84
CA ILE A 417 12.31 -1.88 -31.03
C ILE A 417 12.92 -2.84 -32.05
N THR A 418 12.76 -2.52 -33.34
CA THR A 418 13.39 -3.27 -34.43
C THR A 418 14.32 -2.35 -35.19
N LEU A 419 15.55 -2.80 -35.43
CA LEU A 419 16.60 -2.05 -36.13
C LEU A 419 17.24 -2.92 -37.21
N ASP A 420 17.69 -2.31 -38.29
CA ASP A 420 18.59 -2.98 -39.23
C ASP A 420 20.03 -2.94 -38.69
N SER A 421 20.85 -3.94 -39.01
CA SER A 421 22.26 -3.99 -38.59
C SER A 421 23.01 -2.70 -38.96
N GLY A 422 23.80 -2.16 -38.03
CA GLY A 422 24.48 -0.87 -38.18
C GLY A 422 23.63 0.36 -37.85
N ALA A 423 22.30 0.25 -37.82
CA ALA A 423 21.43 1.36 -37.43
C ALA A 423 21.53 1.66 -35.92
N SER A 424 21.11 2.87 -35.54
CA SER A 424 21.06 3.28 -34.13
C SER A 424 19.71 3.86 -33.76
N LYS A 425 19.33 3.75 -32.48
CA LYS A 425 18.11 4.36 -31.92
C LYS A 425 18.38 4.87 -30.51
N GLN A 426 17.88 6.04 -30.18
CA GLN A 426 17.96 6.60 -28.84
C GLN A 426 16.80 6.09 -27.98
N LEU A 427 17.10 5.53 -26.81
CA LEU A 427 16.12 5.38 -25.73
C LEU A 427 16.36 6.46 -24.68
N THR A 428 15.27 6.98 -24.11
CA THR A 428 15.31 7.87 -22.95
C THR A 428 14.59 7.17 -21.80
N ALA A 429 15.19 7.18 -20.61
CA ALA A 429 14.57 6.66 -19.40
C ALA A 429 13.92 7.81 -18.62
N THR A 430 12.66 7.64 -18.25
CA THR A 430 11.89 8.60 -17.42
C THR A 430 11.50 7.94 -16.11
N VAL A 431 11.57 8.67 -15.00
CA VAL A 431 11.30 8.14 -13.65
C VAL A 431 10.03 8.78 -13.10
N THR A 432 9.04 7.96 -12.75
CA THR A 432 7.72 8.44 -12.29
C THR A 432 7.15 7.59 -11.14
N PRO A 433 6.30 8.16 -10.27
CA PRO A 433 6.03 9.59 -10.12
C PRO A 433 7.20 10.28 -9.39
N GLY A 434 7.42 11.58 -9.59
CA GLY A 434 8.09 12.51 -8.65
C GLY A 434 9.40 12.16 -7.91
N TYR A 435 10.09 11.05 -8.22
CA TYR A 435 11.16 10.46 -7.40
C TYR A 435 12.24 11.47 -7.04
N LYS A 436 12.74 11.45 -5.79
CA LYS A 436 13.71 12.44 -5.28
C LYS A 436 15.10 11.86 -4.99
N GLY A 437 15.26 10.53 -5.07
CA GLY A 437 16.57 9.89 -4.97
C GLY A 437 17.43 10.07 -6.22
N ASP A 438 18.59 9.41 -6.26
CA ASP A 438 19.48 9.43 -7.42
C ASP A 438 18.80 8.86 -8.66
N LYS A 439 18.76 9.66 -9.73
CA LYS A 439 18.16 9.34 -11.03
C LYS A 439 19.19 8.96 -12.09
N THR A 440 20.45 8.80 -11.71
CA THR A 440 21.52 8.40 -12.63
C THR A 440 21.18 7.05 -13.23
N VAL A 441 20.92 7.05 -14.54
CA VAL A 441 20.48 5.84 -15.26
C VAL A 441 21.69 5.03 -15.68
N THR A 442 21.71 3.76 -15.29
CA THR A 442 22.66 2.77 -15.79
C THR A 442 22.03 1.98 -16.93
N TRP A 443 22.74 1.88 -18.05
CA TRP A 443 22.30 1.15 -19.23
C TRP A 443 23.13 -0.11 -19.42
N VAL A 444 22.46 -1.23 -19.70
CA VAL A 444 23.10 -2.52 -19.95
C VAL A 444 22.44 -3.23 -21.13
N SER A 445 23.25 -3.86 -21.99
CA SER A 445 22.78 -4.83 -22.98
C SER A 445 23.02 -6.25 -22.47
N GLU A 446 21.99 -7.10 -22.56
CA GLU A 446 22.10 -8.54 -22.26
C GLU A 446 23.06 -9.25 -23.21
N ASP A 447 23.04 -8.89 -24.49
CA ASP A 447 23.92 -9.43 -25.53
C ASP A 447 24.42 -8.31 -26.45
N SER A 448 25.67 -7.89 -26.19
CA SER A 448 26.37 -6.84 -26.94
C SER A 448 26.81 -7.27 -28.35
N SER A 449 26.74 -8.57 -28.68
CA SER A 449 26.97 -9.06 -30.05
C SER A 449 25.78 -8.81 -30.96
N VAL A 450 24.57 -8.68 -30.39
CA VAL A 450 23.33 -8.33 -31.10
C VAL A 450 23.11 -6.81 -31.11
N ALA A 451 23.13 -6.16 -29.95
CA ALA A 451 23.02 -4.69 -29.87
C ALA A 451 23.80 -4.13 -28.68
N LYS A 452 24.46 -3.00 -28.87
CA LYS A 452 25.18 -2.26 -27.82
C LYS A 452 24.33 -1.08 -27.36
N VAL A 453 24.49 -0.67 -26.11
CA VAL A 453 23.92 0.57 -25.58
C VAL A 453 25.03 1.36 -24.89
N ASP A 454 25.08 2.67 -25.10
CA ASP A 454 26.02 3.55 -24.41
C ASP A 454 25.43 4.12 -23.09
N SER A 455 26.23 4.89 -22.36
CA SER A 455 25.81 5.50 -21.08
C SER A 455 24.66 6.50 -21.22
N ASN A 456 24.38 6.98 -22.43
CA ASN A 456 23.31 7.92 -22.71
C ASN A 456 22.05 7.22 -23.24
N GLY A 457 22.03 5.90 -23.35
CA GLY A 457 20.88 5.14 -23.86
C GLY A 457 20.81 5.03 -25.38
N LYS A 458 21.88 5.39 -26.11
CA LYS A 458 21.93 5.20 -27.57
C LYS A 458 22.23 3.74 -27.87
N ILE A 459 21.28 3.08 -28.51
CA ILE A 459 21.40 1.69 -28.96
C ILE A 459 22.04 1.68 -30.36
N THR A 460 23.04 0.83 -30.55
CA THR A 460 23.65 0.53 -31.86
C THR A 460 23.46 -0.94 -32.18
N ALA A 461 22.78 -1.24 -33.29
CA ALA A 461 22.57 -2.60 -33.78
C ALA A 461 23.88 -3.18 -34.32
N VAL A 462 24.24 -4.39 -33.90
CA VAL A 462 25.49 -5.07 -34.26
C VAL A 462 25.20 -6.28 -35.14
N GLY A 463 24.82 -7.43 -34.57
CA GLY A 463 24.48 -8.66 -35.28
C GLY A 463 23.00 -8.96 -35.27
N GLY A 464 22.53 -9.74 -36.25
CA GLY A 464 21.14 -10.17 -36.35
C GLY A 464 20.72 -11.05 -35.17
N GLY A 465 19.52 -10.83 -34.64
CA GLY A 465 19.04 -11.56 -33.47
C GLY A 465 18.09 -10.75 -32.59
N LYS A 466 17.95 -11.19 -31.34
CA LYS A 466 17.17 -10.50 -30.30
C LYS A 466 17.99 -10.38 -29.03
N THR A 467 17.93 -9.22 -28.38
CA THR A 467 18.57 -8.96 -27.08
C THR A 467 17.69 -8.02 -26.26
N HIS A 468 18.01 -7.81 -24.98
CA HIS A 468 17.32 -6.86 -24.12
C HIS A 468 18.26 -5.74 -23.69
N ILE A 469 17.73 -4.52 -23.73
CA ILE A 469 18.38 -3.34 -23.13
C ILE A 469 17.65 -3.03 -21.83
N VAL A 470 18.44 -2.90 -20.76
CA VAL A 470 17.95 -2.60 -19.41
C VAL A 470 18.41 -1.20 -19.03
N ALA A 471 17.49 -0.36 -18.55
CA ALA A 471 17.79 0.89 -17.89
C ALA A 471 17.39 0.79 -16.42
N SER A 472 18.28 1.20 -15.52
CA SER A 472 18.07 1.07 -14.09
C SER A 472 18.58 2.27 -13.30
N ILE A 473 17.99 2.50 -12.13
CA ILE A 473 18.42 3.51 -11.15
C ILE A 473 18.46 2.86 -9.75
N ASN A 474 18.97 3.61 -8.76
CA ASN A 474 18.96 3.21 -7.35
C ASN A 474 19.54 1.79 -7.14
N ASP A 475 20.79 1.59 -7.56
CA ASP A 475 21.50 0.31 -7.49
C ASP A 475 20.74 -0.88 -8.11
N ASN A 476 20.03 -0.62 -9.22
CA ASN A 476 19.22 -1.59 -9.96
C ASN A 476 17.94 -2.08 -9.29
N LYS A 477 17.50 -1.43 -8.21
CA LYS A 477 16.22 -1.76 -7.54
C LYS A 477 15.00 -1.33 -8.35
N ILE A 478 15.15 -0.32 -9.21
CA ILE A 478 14.11 0.18 -10.10
C ILE A 478 14.64 0.14 -11.53
N TYR A 479 13.94 -0.56 -12.43
CA TYR A 479 14.42 -0.78 -13.79
C TYR A 479 13.28 -0.97 -14.79
N ALA A 480 13.63 -0.80 -16.06
CA ALA A 480 12.80 -1.11 -17.22
C ALA A 480 13.60 -1.87 -18.28
N VAL A 481 12.89 -2.60 -19.14
CA VAL A 481 13.49 -3.47 -20.15
C VAL A 481 12.84 -3.21 -21.50
N CYS A 482 13.65 -3.07 -22.54
CA CYS A 482 13.21 -3.02 -23.94
C CYS A 482 13.83 -4.20 -24.71
N GLU A 483 13.00 -4.98 -25.41
CA GLU A 483 13.49 -5.96 -26.39
C GLU A 483 14.04 -5.21 -27.61
N VAL A 484 15.19 -5.63 -28.14
CA VAL A 484 15.78 -5.11 -29.37
C VAL A 484 15.91 -6.26 -30.35
N VAL A 485 15.24 -6.13 -31.49
CA VAL A 485 15.30 -7.07 -32.60
C VAL A 485 16.16 -6.46 -33.70
N VAL A 486 17.28 -7.11 -34.03
CA VAL A 486 18.15 -6.67 -35.11
C VAL A 486 17.91 -7.54 -36.34
N LYS A 487 17.55 -6.88 -37.45
CA LYS A 487 17.44 -7.47 -38.77
C LYS A 487 18.80 -7.37 -39.47
N GLN A 488 19.28 -8.50 -39.96
CA GLN A 488 20.54 -8.55 -40.69
C GLN A 488 20.33 -9.26 -42.02
N SER A 489 20.53 -8.51 -43.10
CA SER A 489 20.42 -9.01 -44.47
C SER A 489 21.56 -9.96 -44.79
N LEU A 490 21.26 -10.96 -45.62
CA LEU A 490 22.25 -11.89 -46.16
C LEU A 490 23.02 -11.21 -47.30
N GLU A 491 24.35 -11.23 -47.24
CA GLU A 491 25.21 -10.62 -48.26
C GLU A 491 25.91 -11.68 -49.12
N SER A 492 26.38 -12.78 -48.51
CA SER A 492 27.01 -13.89 -49.22
C SER A 492 26.79 -15.21 -48.50
N ILE A 493 27.02 -16.30 -49.22
CA ILE A 493 27.00 -17.66 -48.70
C ILE A 493 28.33 -18.35 -48.96
N SER A 494 28.67 -19.36 -48.17
CA SER A 494 29.84 -20.21 -48.39
C SER A 494 29.58 -21.64 -47.97
N ILE A 495 30.14 -22.61 -48.68
CA ILE A 495 29.98 -24.02 -48.39
C ILE A 495 31.23 -24.54 -47.66
N SER A 496 31.04 -25.31 -46.58
CA SER A 496 32.11 -26.01 -45.88
C SER A 496 31.80 -27.50 -45.76
N GLY A 497 32.81 -28.36 -45.83
CA GLY A 497 32.67 -29.82 -45.71
C GLY A 497 33.88 -30.55 -46.28
N GLU A 498 33.77 -31.87 -46.40
CA GLU A 498 34.84 -32.72 -46.93
C GLU A 498 34.92 -32.62 -48.46
N GLY A 499 36.09 -32.21 -48.97
CA GLY A 499 36.34 -32.06 -50.41
C GLY A 499 37.01 -33.27 -51.07
N ASN A 500 37.32 -34.33 -50.33
CA ASN A 500 37.98 -35.53 -50.86
C ASN A 500 37.26 -36.79 -50.36
N LEU A 501 36.71 -37.59 -51.27
CA LEU A 501 35.96 -38.79 -50.93
C LEU A 501 36.49 -40.03 -51.65
N LYS A 502 36.21 -41.20 -51.10
CA LYS A 502 36.34 -42.47 -51.82
C LYS A 502 35.02 -42.80 -52.52
N ALA A 503 35.07 -43.45 -53.68
CA ALA A 503 33.88 -43.93 -54.36
C ALA A 503 33.03 -44.80 -53.41
N GLY A 504 31.71 -44.55 -53.37
CA GLY A 504 30.75 -45.15 -52.43
C GLY A 504 30.58 -44.40 -51.10
N ALA A 505 31.48 -43.47 -50.75
CA ALA A 505 31.36 -42.67 -49.53
C ALA A 505 30.35 -41.52 -49.69
N SER A 506 29.87 -40.99 -48.56
CA SER A 506 29.03 -39.79 -48.52
C SER A 506 29.46 -38.86 -47.40
N ALA A 507 29.28 -37.55 -47.61
CA ALA A 507 29.58 -36.52 -46.62
C ALA A 507 28.47 -35.45 -46.61
N GLN A 508 28.37 -34.72 -45.50
CA GLN A 508 27.44 -33.61 -45.35
C GLN A 508 28.16 -32.29 -45.59
N LEU A 509 27.65 -31.46 -46.51
CA LEU A 509 28.10 -30.08 -46.66
C LEU A 509 27.23 -29.15 -45.82
N SER A 510 27.85 -28.11 -45.26
CA SER A 510 27.17 -27.06 -44.50
C SER A 510 27.16 -25.75 -45.27
N LEU A 511 25.99 -25.11 -45.33
CA LEU A 511 25.82 -23.79 -45.90
C LEU A 511 25.97 -22.72 -44.81
N ASN A 512 26.98 -21.88 -44.94
CA ASN A 512 27.27 -20.80 -43.98
C ASN A 512 26.83 -19.46 -44.55
N LEU A 513 26.16 -18.65 -43.73
CA LEU A 513 25.66 -17.32 -44.08
C LEU A 513 26.65 -16.24 -43.67
N LYS A 514 26.81 -15.21 -44.50
CA LYS A 514 27.63 -14.03 -44.20
C LYS A 514 26.83 -12.74 -44.47
N PRO A 515 26.89 -11.76 -43.56
CA PRO A 515 27.55 -11.79 -42.24
C PRO A 515 26.92 -12.82 -41.28
N ALA A 516 27.67 -13.25 -40.26
CA ALA A 516 27.16 -14.18 -39.25
C ALA A 516 25.97 -13.54 -38.51
N GLY A 517 24.87 -14.29 -38.35
CA GLY A 517 23.61 -13.76 -37.81
C GLY A 517 22.61 -13.27 -38.86
N ALA A 518 22.98 -13.29 -40.15
CA ALA A 518 22.05 -13.03 -41.24
C ALA A 518 20.82 -13.94 -41.17
N GLN A 519 19.63 -13.34 -41.32
CA GLN A 519 18.37 -14.04 -41.19
C GLN A 519 17.91 -14.55 -42.57
N ALA A 520 18.23 -15.80 -42.89
CA ALA A 520 17.76 -16.47 -44.10
C ALA A 520 17.37 -17.93 -43.82
N ASP A 521 16.34 -18.41 -44.51
CA ASP A 521 15.88 -19.79 -44.40
C ASP A 521 16.74 -20.71 -45.27
N VAL A 522 17.76 -21.33 -44.66
CA VAL A 522 18.70 -22.23 -45.35
C VAL A 522 18.03 -23.48 -45.94
N SER A 523 16.83 -23.85 -45.50
CA SER A 523 16.10 -24.99 -46.07
C SER A 523 15.61 -24.74 -47.50
N LYS A 524 15.63 -23.47 -47.94
CA LYS A 524 15.27 -23.06 -49.31
C LYS A 524 16.47 -23.03 -50.27
N ALA A 525 17.65 -23.47 -49.83
CA ALA A 525 18.81 -23.51 -50.70
C ALA A 525 18.66 -24.60 -51.77
N SER A 526 18.99 -24.28 -53.03
CA SER A 526 19.05 -25.25 -54.12
C SER A 526 20.48 -25.72 -54.32
N TRP A 527 20.69 -27.04 -54.46
CA TRP A 527 22.00 -27.65 -54.64
C TRP A 527 22.13 -28.31 -56.01
N SER A 528 23.32 -28.23 -56.61
CA SER A 528 23.63 -28.87 -57.90
C SER A 528 25.07 -29.38 -57.94
N SER A 529 25.33 -30.37 -58.80
CA SER A 529 26.68 -30.84 -59.11
C SER A 529 27.01 -30.57 -60.58
N SER A 530 28.25 -30.15 -60.85
CA SER A 530 28.74 -30.01 -62.21
C SER A 530 28.85 -31.35 -62.95
N ASP A 531 28.99 -32.46 -62.21
CA ASP A 531 28.98 -33.82 -62.75
C ASP A 531 28.42 -34.79 -61.70
N ALA A 532 27.10 -35.03 -61.79
CA ALA A 532 26.39 -35.94 -60.89
C ALA A 532 26.83 -37.41 -61.03
N SER A 533 27.51 -37.79 -62.13
CA SER A 533 28.06 -39.13 -62.32
C SER A 533 29.35 -39.37 -61.54
N VAL A 534 30.03 -38.30 -61.11
CA VAL A 534 31.21 -38.32 -60.25
C VAL A 534 30.80 -38.11 -58.79
N VAL A 535 30.03 -37.05 -58.50
CA VAL A 535 29.46 -36.76 -57.16
C VAL A 535 28.06 -36.20 -57.31
N SER A 536 27.05 -36.81 -56.70
CA SER A 536 25.70 -36.25 -56.60
C SER A 536 25.51 -35.50 -55.28
N VAL A 537 24.56 -34.55 -55.23
CA VAL A 537 24.16 -33.81 -54.02
C VAL A 537 22.64 -33.84 -53.87
N ASP A 538 22.12 -34.00 -52.65
CA ASP A 538 20.69 -33.91 -52.37
C ASP A 538 20.24 -32.50 -51.96
N GLU A 539 18.94 -32.30 -51.78
CA GLU A 539 18.34 -31.01 -51.39
C GLU A 539 18.82 -30.49 -50.03
N LYS A 540 19.41 -31.34 -49.20
CA LYS A 540 19.93 -31.00 -47.86
C LYS A 540 21.45 -30.83 -47.87
N GLY A 541 22.10 -30.88 -49.03
CA GLY A 541 23.56 -30.72 -49.16
C GLY A 541 24.36 -31.96 -48.81
N LYS A 542 23.74 -33.14 -48.74
CA LYS A 542 24.47 -34.41 -48.58
C LYS A 542 25.01 -34.84 -49.94
N ILE A 543 26.32 -35.05 -50.01
CA ILE A 543 27.02 -35.50 -51.21
C ILE A 543 27.31 -37.00 -51.17
N THR A 544 27.22 -37.66 -52.33
CA THR A 544 27.56 -39.08 -52.51
C THR A 544 28.53 -39.23 -53.68
N ALA A 545 29.68 -39.85 -53.42
CA ALA A 545 30.73 -40.08 -54.40
C ALA A 545 30.48 -41.38 -55.18
N HIS A 546 30.55 -41.33 -56.51
CA HIS A 546 30.22 -42.46 -57.38
C HIS A 546 31.45 -43.00 -58.13
N LYS A 547 32.22 -42.12 -58.76
CA LYS A 547 33.32 -42.50 -59.67
C LYS A 547 34.56 -41.63 -59.45
N GLU A 548 35.75 -42.19 -59.67
CA GLU A 548 37.01 -41.42 -59.71
C GLU A 548 36.89 -40.21 -60.64
N GLY A 549 37.21 -39.02 -60.13
CA GLY A 549 37.04 -37.76 -60.85
C GLY A 549 36.96 -36.54 -59.95
N LYS A 550 36.64 -35.38 -60.53
CA LYS A 550 36.40 -34.13 -59.78
C LYS A 550 35.07 -33.53 -60.22
N ALA A 551 34.29 -33.03 -59.26
CA ALA A 551 33.07 -32.30 -59.51
C ALA A 551 32.99 -31.08 -58.58
N THR A 552 32.30 -30.03 -59.02
CA THR A 552 32.01 -28.84 -58.21
C THR A 552 30.55 -28.89 -57.78
N ILE A 553 30.32 -28.79 -56.47
CA ILE A 553 29.00 -28.67 -55.88
C ILE A 553 28.67 -27.19 -55.69
N THR A 554 27.52 -26.75 -56.18
CA THR A 554 27.04 -25.37 -56.09
C THR A 554 25.77 -25.32 -55.24
N ALA A 555 25.69 -24.36 -54.33
CA ALA A 555 24.48 -24.03 -53.58
C ALA A 555 24.05 -22.61 -53.93
N THR A 556 22.73 -22.40 -54.12
CA THR A 556 22.14 -21.09 -54.37
C THR A 556 21.04 -20.80 -53.35
N LEU A 557 21.08 -19.62 -52.72
CA LEU A 557 20.07 -19.17 -51.75
C LEU A 557 19.79 -17.68 -51.98
N ASN A 558 18.51 -17.31 -52.15
CA ASN A 558 18.08 -15.93 -52.42
C ASN A 558 18.85 -15.24 -53.57
N GLY A 559 19.24 -15.99 -54.61
CA GLY A 559 20.00 -15.49 -55.76
C GLY A 559 21.52 -15.41 -55.57
N LEU A 560 22.04 -15.65 -54.36
CA LEU A 560 23.47 -15.76 -54.07
C LEU A 560 23.95 -17.19 -54.29
N SER A 561 25.15 -17.40 -54.80
CA SER A 561 25.71 -18.73 -55.06
C SER A 561 27.09 -18.94 -54.43
N ALA A 562 27.37 -20.17 -53.98
CA ALA A 562 28.67 -20.62 -53.50
C ALA A 562 29.03 -21.98 -54.11
N SER A 563 30.34 -22.26 -54.23
CA SER A 563 30.85 -23.51 -54.81
C SER A 563 31.83 -24.22 -53.89
N HIS A 564 31.86 -25.55 -53.96
CA HIS A 564 32.76 -26.43 -53.22
C HIS A 564 33.29 -27.53 -54.14
N ASN A 565 34.60 -27.70 -54.22
CA ASN A 565 35.22 -28.70 -55.09
C ASN A 565 35.34 -30.04 -54.35
N VAL A 566 34.91 -31.11 -55.00
CA VAL A 566 34.97 -32.47 -54.48
C VAL A 566 35.80 -33.33 -55.44
N SER A 567 36.82 -34.01 -54.91
CA SER A 567 37.63 -35.00 -55.62
C SER A 567 37.30 -36.40 -55.11
N VAL A 568 37.01 -37.32 -56.03
CA VAL A 568 36.72 -38.71 -55.71
C VAL A 568 37.88 -39.59 -56.14
N THR A 569 38.32 -40.46 -55.24
CA THR A 569 39.30 -41.51 -55.51
C THR A 569 38.62 -42.87 -55.53
N GLN A 570 39.03 -43.76 -56.42
CA GLN A 570 38.55 -45.14 -56.43
C GLN A 570 39.60 -46.04 -55.77
N PRO A 571 39.24 -46.83 -54.74
CA PRO A 571 40.12 -47.86 -54.21
C PRO A 571 40.48 -48.85 -55.31
N LYS A 572 41.77 -49.12 -55.50
CA LYS A 572 42.29 -50.11 -56.42
C LYS A 572 42.92 -51.21 -55.57
N PRO A 573 42.14 -52.21 -55.10
CA PRO A 573 42.63 -53.20 -54.17
C PRO A 573 43.75 -54.03 -54.78
N LEU A 574 44.74 -54.40 -53.97
CA LEU A 574 45.82 -55.30 -54.36
C LEU A 574 45.26 -56.72 -54.46
N THR A 575 45.33 -57.32 -55.65
CA THR A 575 44.82 -58.67 -55.91
C THR A 575 45.92 -59.73 -55.97
N GLY A 576 47.18 -59.33 -56.10
CA GLY A 576 48.30 -60.27 -56.11
C GLY A 576 49.65 -59.58 -56.02
N ILE A 577 50.63 -60.33 -55.53
CA ILE A 577 52.05 -59.95 -55.53
C ILE A 577 52.84 -61.05 -56.21
N SER A 578 53.88 -60.67 -56.96
CA SER A 578 54.85 -61.60 -57.54
C SER A 578 56.25 -61.04 -57.41
N LEU A 579 57.26 -61.90 -57.47
CA LEU A 579 58.65 -61.50 -57.54
C LEU A 579 59.09 -61.37 -58.99
N SER A 580 59.89 -60.36 -59.29
CA SER A 580 60.54 -60.15 -60.59
C SER A 580 62.04 -59.95 -60.37
N GLY A 581 62.85 -60.69 -61.11
CA GLY A 581 64.31 -60.69 -61.02
C GLY A 581 64.90 -62.06 -61.38
N ASN A 582 66.22 -62.15 -61.46
CA ASN A 582 66.89 -63.42 -61.72
C ASN A 582 66.87 -64.31 -60.46
N THR A 583 66.50 -65.57 -60.60
CA THR A 583 66.39 -66.55 -59.50
C THR A 583 67.39 -67.71 -59.60
N GLU A 584 68.19 -67.75 -60.67
CA GLU A 584 69.29 -68.72 -60.84
C GLU A 584 70.63 -67.99 -60.71
N LEU A 585 71.41 -68.36 -59.71
CA LEU A 585 72.64 -67.67 -59.30
C LEU A 585 73.75 -68.68 -59.07
N PHE A 586 74.99 -68.33 -59.42
CA PHE A 586 76.17 -69.07 -58.95
C PHE A 586 76.47 -68.74 -57.49
N GLU A 587 77.17 -69.64 -56.79
CA GLU A 587 77.58 -69.43 -55.39
C GLU A 587 78.42 -68.14 -55.26
N GLY A 588 78.04 -67.28 -54.31
CA GLY A 588 78.62 -65.96 -54.09
C GLY A 588 78.00 -64.82 -54.91
N GLU A 589 77.15 -65.12 -55.90
CA GLU A 589 76.46 -64.10 -56.69
C GLU A 589 75.34 -63.40 -55.93
N LYS A 590 75.05 -62.17 -56.35
CA LYS A 590 74.02 -61.31 -55.77
C LYS A 590 73.03 -60.88 -56.83
N THR A 591 71.77 -60.79 -56.45
CA THR A 591 70.70 -60.25 -57.30
C THR A 591 69.75 -59.39 -56.46
N GLN A 592 68.97 -58.57 -57.14
CA GLN A 592 67.90 -57.80 -56.52
C GLN A 592 66.56 -58.28 -57.07
N LEU A 593 65.76 -58.89 -56.21
CA LEU A 593 64.37 -59.17 -56.49
C LEU A 593 63.52 -57.93 -56.21
N THR A 594 62.51 -57.71 -57.04
CA THR A 594 61.52 -56.63 -56.90
C THR A 594 60.13 -57.22 -56.76
N VAL A 595 59.29 -56.63 -55.91
CA VAL A 595 57.88 -57.03 -55.79
C VAL A 595 57.06 -56.29 -56.85
N VAL A 596 56.39 -57.03 -57.70
CA VAL A 596 55.40 -56.52 -58.64
C VAL A 596 54.02 -56.67 -58.01
N TYR A 597 53.31 -55.56 -57.86
CA TYR A 597 51.98 -55.48 -57.29
C TYR A 597 50.94 -55.51 -58.42
N THR A 598 49.89 -56.30 -58.28
CA THR A 598 48.79 -56.39 -59.25
C THR A 598 47.49 -55.90 -58.62
N PRO A 599 46.82 -54.88 -59.16
CA PRO A 599 47.30 -54.01 -60.24
C PRO A 599 48.47 -53.12 -59.79
N VAL A 600 49.33 -52.69 -60.73
CA VAL A 600 50.53 -51.89 -60.42
C VAL A 600 50.21 -50.55 -59.76
N ASN A 601 49.04 -49.99 -60.06
CA ASN A 601 48.51 -48.75 -59.49
C ASN A 601 47.55 -49.01 -58.32
N THR A 602 47.70 -50.13 -57.61
CA THR A 602 46.96 -50.38 -56.38
C THR A 602 47.07 -49.20 -55.41
N THR A 603 45.99 -48.91 -54.71
CA THR A 603 45.94 -47.92 -53.63
C THR A 603 46.30 -48.52 -52.26
N ASP A 604 46.50 -49.84 -52.20
CA ASP A 604 46.85 -50.54 -50.97
C ASP A 604 48.35 -50.39 -50.67
N SER A 605 48.74 -50.66 -49.43
CA SER A 605 50.13 -50.53 -49.00
C SER A 605 51.05 -51.47 -49.77
N LYS A 606 52.20 -50.95 -50.22
CA LYS A 606 53.25 -51.69 -50.93
C LYS A 606 54.42 -52.10 -50.02
N THR A 607 54.11 -52.39 -48.75
CA THR A 607 55.11 -52.90 -47.81
C THR A 607 55.25 -54.41 -47.95
N ALA A 608 56.46 -54.88 -48.24
CA ALA A 608 56.77 -56.31 -48.36
C ALA A 608 57.75 -56.76 -47.27
N THR A 609 57.50 -57.93 -46.70
CA THR A 609 58.40 -58.62 -45.77
C THR A 609 59.12 -59.74 -46.50
N TRP A 610 60.44 -59.84 -46.32
CA TRP A 610 61.29 -60.82 -47.01
C TRP A 610 61.83 -61.84 -46.03
N SER A 611 61.84 -63.11 -46.43
CA SER A 611 62.46 -64.20 -45.68
C SER A 611 63.00 -65.26 -46.63
N SER A 612 63.99 -66.02 -46.17
CA SER A 612 64.48 -67.22 -46.85
C SER A 612 64.09 -68.44 -46.03
N SER A 613 63.59 -69.48 -46.69
CA SER A 613 63.31 -70.77 -46.05
C SER A 613 64.59 -71.54 -45.69
N ASN A 614 65.70 -71.25 -46.38
CA ASN A 614 67.00 -71.84 -46.10
C ASN A 614 68.10 -70.80 -46.28
N THR A 615 68.52 -70.20 -45.16
CA THR A 615 69.53 -69.13 -45.16
C THR A 615 70.93 -69.62 -45.49
N ASP A 616 71.21 -70.92 -45.34
CA ASP A 616 72.51 -71.51 -45.70
C ASP A 616 72.66 -71.62 -47.23
N VAL A 617 71.54 -71.68 -47.96
CA VAL A 617 71.50 -71.67 -49.43
C VAL A 617 71.42 -70.24 -49.96
N ALA A 618 70.50 -69.42 -49.45
CA ALA A 618 70.38 -68.03 -49.85
C ALA A 618 69.86 -67.13 -48.72
N THR A 619 70.45 -65.95 -48.52
CA THR A 619 69.91 -64.92 -47.62
C THR A 619 69.19 -63.83 -48.41
N VAL A 620 68.15 -63.25 -47.83
CA VAL A 620 67.41 -62.12 -48.44
C VAL A 620 67.14 -61.03 -47.41
N SER A 621 67.36 -59.77 -47.81
CA SER A 621 66.97 -58.58 -47.04
C SER A 621 66.50 -57.50 -48.01
N GLU A 622 65.27 -57.01 -47.84
CA GLU A 622 64.67 -55.99 -48.71
C GLU A 622 64.78 -56.31 -50.22
N GLY A 623 64.70 -57.60 -50.56
CA GLY A 623 64.81 -58.12 -51.92
C GLY A 623 66.23 -58.31 -52.45
N ALA A 624 67.26 -57.86 -51.72
CA ALA A 624 68.64 -58.18 -52.04
C ALA A 624 68.92 -59.63 -51.63
N VAL A 625 69.26 -60.50 -52.59
CA VAL A 625 69.53 -61.92 -52.40
C VAL A 625 71.01 -62.20 -52.61
N ILE A 626 71.60 -63.00 -51.72
CA ILE A 626 72.97 -63.52 -51.85
C ILE A 626 72.89 -65.04 -51.87
N ALA A 627 73.45 -65.66 -52.91
CA ALA A 627 73.60 -67.12 -52.98
C ALA A 627 74.81 -67.55 -52.15
N ASN A 628 74.59 -68.34 -51.11
CA ASN A 628 75.62 -68.75 -50.16
C ASN A 628 76.18 -70.15 -50.46
N SER A 629 75.36 -71.05 -51.01
CA SER A 629 75.75 -72.40 -51.43
C SER A 629 74.76 -72.98 -52.46
N ALA A 630 75.13 -74.06 -53.13
CA ALA A 630 74.26 -74.71 -54.12
C ALA A 630 72.99 -75.35 -53.50
N GLY A 631 71.80 -75.00 -53.98
CA GLY A 631 70.51 -75.51 -53.51
C GLY A 631 69.33 -74.65 -53.97
N THR A 632 68.12 -74.90 -53.45
CA THR A 632 66.91 -74.06 -53.65
C THR A 632 66.20 -73.78 -52.34
#